data_AF-A0A925H6L2-F1
#
_entry.id   AF-A0A925H6L2-F1
#
_cell.length_a   1.000
_cell.length_b   1.000
_cell.length_c   1.000
_cell.angle_alpha   90.00
_cell.angle_beta   90.00
_cell.angle_gamma   90.00
#
_symmetry.space_group_name_H-M   'P 1'
#
loop_
_entity.id
_entity.type
_entity.pdbx_description
1 polymer ?
#
loop_
_entity_poly.entity_id
_entity_poly.type
_entity_poly.pdbx_seq_one_letter_code
_entity_poly.pdbx_strand_id
1 'polypeptide(L)'
;MSDVPERTPPNVEGDFYVEKDTCLACMAPEHEAPELIGYDEKDGCYFRRQPATPEELTHAVEAVWVSCVAALRYAGSDSNVLSSLHAKNCGEQCDVLKGKARSRG
;
A
#
# COMPACT_ATOMS: atom_id res chain seq x y z
N MET A 1 -10.36 -20.05 3.25
CA MET A 1 -9.58 -19.71 2.05
C MET A 1 -8.91 -18.41 2.40
N SER A 2 -7.59 -18.33 2.42
CA SER A 2 -6.91 -17.10 2.84
C SER A 2 -7.27 -16.00 1.85
N ASP A 3 -8.07 -15.01 2.29
CA ASP A 3 -8.50 -13.87 1.48
C ASP A 3 -7.32 -12.93 1.22
N VAL A 4 -6.46 -13.31 0.28
CA VAL A 4 -5.42 -12.42 -0.26
C VAL A 4 -6.13 -11.42 -1.18
N PRO A 5 -6.04 -10.11 -0.93
CA PRO A 5 -6.68 -9.11 -1.76
C PRO A 5 -6.25 -9.21 -3.22
N GLU A 6 -7.21 -9.09 -4.13
CA GLU A 6 -6.90 -9.01 -5.55
C GLU A 6 -6.18 -7.68 -5.84
N ARG A 7 -5.17 -7.71 -6.71
CA ARG A 7 -4.37 -6.54 -7.05
C ARG A 7 -4.93 -5.85 -8.28
N THR A 8 -4.91 -4.52 -8.31
CA THR A 8 -5.22 -3.77 -9.53
C THR A 8 -4.26 -4.19 -10.66
N PRO A 9 -4.73 -4.51 -11.88
CA PRO A 9 -3.89 -5.07 -12.95
C PRO A 9 -2.61 -4.29 -13.31
N PRO A 10 -2.59 -2.93 -13.31
CA PRO A 10 -1.39 -2.17 -13.67
C PRO A 10 -0.29 -2.16 -12.60
N ASN A 11 -0.53 -2.72 -11.40
CA ASN A 11 0.53 -2.85 -10.40
C ASN A 11 1.69 -3.67 -10.98
N VAL A 12 2.92 -3.20 -10.76
CA VAL A 12 4.09 -4.06 -10.91
C VAL A 12 4.11 -5.13 -9.82
N GLU A 13 4.83 -6.23 -10.09
CA GLU A 13 5.08 -7.27 -9.09
C GLU A 13 5.90 -6.71 -7.91
N GLY A 14 5.59 -7.17 -6.69
CA GLY A 14 6.32 -6.79 -5.48
C GLY A 14 5.46 -6.74 -4.22
N ASP A 15 6.02 -6.21 -3.14
CA ASP A 15 5.38 -6.21 -1.82
C ASP A 15 4.36 -5.08 -1.67
N PHE A 16 4.60 -3.92 -2.30
CA PHE A 16 3.66 -2.82 -2.32
C PHE A 16 2.71 -2.96 -3.50
N TYR A 17 1.42 -2.76 -3.26
CA TYR A 17 0.39 -2.87 -4.30
C TYR A 17 -0.84 -2.03 -3.97
N VAL A 18 -1.67 -1.79 -4.98
CA VAL A 18 -3.03 -1.27 -4.81
C VAL A 18 -4.03 -2.43 -4.91
N GLU A 19 -4.94 -2.51 -3.94
CA GLU A 19 -6.08 -3.42 -3.97
C GLU A 19 -7.06 -3.02 -5.07
N LYS A 20 -7.49 -4.03 -5.85
CA LYS A 20 -8.41 -3.84 -6.96
C LYS A 20 -9.74 -3.24 -6.50
N ASP A 21 -10.36 -2.44 -7.36
CA ASP A 21 -11.69 -1.85 -7.18
C ASP A 21 -11.87 -1.04 -5.88
N THR A 22 -10.77 -0.57 -5.27
CA THR A 22 -10.78 0.19 -4.00
C THR A 22 -10.46 1.67 -4.19
N CYS A 23 -9.73 2.06 -5.23
CA CYS A 23 -9.33 3.46 -5.45
C CYS A 23 -10.53 4.39 -5.73
N LEU A 24 -10.56 5.56 -5.08
CA LEU A 24 -11.55 6.63 -5.34
C LEU A 24 -10.99 7.83 -6.14
N ALA A 25 -9.85 7.67 -6.81
CA ALA A 25 -9.21 8.71 -7.61
C ALA A 25 -8.96 10.04 -6.86
N CYS A 26 -8.57 9.97 -5.58
CA CYS A 26 -8.28 11.17 -4.78
C CYS A 26 -6.96 11.86 -5.13
N MET A 27 -6.12 11.22 -5.95
CA MET A 27 -4.79 11.66 -6.38
C MET A 27 -3.74 11.83 -5.26
N ALA A 28 -4.10 11.69 -3.98
CA ALA A 28 -3.18 11.90 -2.87
C ALA A 28 -1.96 10.95 -2.89
N PRO A 29 -2.09 9.63 -3.12
CA PRO A 29 -0.92 8.75 -3.20
C PRO A 29 0.01 9.06 -4.38
N GLU A 30 -0.52 9.50 -5.51
CA GLU A 30 0.29 9.92 -6.67
C GLU A 30 1.03 11.24 -6.38
N HIS A 31 0.39 12.18 -5.68
CA HIS A 31 1.05 13.42 -5.28
C HIS A 31 2.17 13.19 -4.28
N GLU A 32 1.98 12.25 -3.35
CA GLU A 32 2.95 11.92 -2.29
C GLU A 32 4.17 11.17 -2.83
N ALA A 33 3.96 10.19 -3.71
CA ALA A 33 5.03 9.34 -4.26
C ALA A 33 4.91 9.24 -5.79
N PRO A 34 5.03 10.34 -6.54
CA PRO A 34 4.81 10.38 -7.99
C PRO A 34 5.79 9.50 -8.76
N GLU A 35 6.93 9.18 -8.16
CA GLU A 35 7.91 8.28 -8.74
C GLU A 35 7.50 6.80 -8.66
N LEU A 36 6.68 6.42 -7.67
CA LEU A 36 6.25 5.04 -7.39
C LEU A 36 4.81 4.75 -7.81
N ILE A 37 3.94 5.75 -7.73
CA ILE A 37 2.50 5.63 -7.99
C ILE A 37 2.17 6.22 -9.34
N GLY A 38 1.36 5.50 -10.11
CA GLY A 38 0.71 5.99 -11.31
C GLY A 38 -0.80 6.03 -11.12
N TYR A 39 -1.49 6.67 -12.07
CA TYR A 39 -2.94 6.68 -12.17
C TYR A 39 -3.36 6.33 -13.60
N ASP A 40 -4.35 5.46 -13.70
CA ASP A 40 -5.02 5.11 -14.96
C ASP A 40 -6.53 5.39 -14.82
N GLU A 41 -7.16 5.89 -15.88
CA GLU A 41 -8.58 6.27 -15.85
C GLU A 41 -9.53 5.08 -15.67
N LYS A 42 -9.12 3.88 -16.11
CA LYS A 42 -9.93 2.66 -16.04
C LYS A 42 -9.73 1.92 -14.73
N ASP A 43 -8.49 1.80 -14.26
CA ASP A 43 -8.12 0.94 -13.14
C ASP A 43 -7.77 1.72 -11.84
N GLY A 44 -7.66 3.04 -11.89
CA GLY A 44 -7.33 3.90 -10.75
C GLY A 44 -5.84 3.97 -10.46
N CYS A 45 -5.46 4.21 -9.19
CA CYS A 45 -4.05 4.26 -8.82
C CYS A 45 -3.39 2.86 -8.81
N TYR A 46 -2.08 2.81 -9.05
CA TYR A 46 -1.29 1.58 -9.05
C TYR A 46 0.17 1.87 -8.72
N PHE A 47 0.90 0.87 -8.21
CA PHE A 47 2.36 0.94 -8.13
C PHE A 47 2.96 0.70 -9.51
N ARG A 48 3.57 1.72 -10.12
CA ARG A 48 4.24 1.61 -11.43
C ARG A 48 5.67 1.09 -11.32
N ARG A 49 6.24 1.09 -10.11
CA ARG A 49 7.50 0.44 -9.73
C ARG A 49 7.53 0.22 -8.22
N GLN A 50 8.37 -0.71 -7.76
CA GLN A 50 8.64 -0.90 -6.33
C GLN A 50 9.71 0.11 -5.85
N PRO A 51 9.68 0.47 -4.55
CA PRO A 51 10.75 1.25 -3.95
C PRO A 51 12.06 0.44 -3.93
N ALA A 52 13.17 1.09 -4.26
CA ALA A 52 14.51 0.49 -4.33
C ALA A 52 15.52 1.16 -3.39
N THR A 53 15.18 2.33 -2.81
CA THR A 53 16.02 3.05 -1.85
C THR A 53 15.28 3.30 -0.53
N PRO A 54 15.99 3.61 0.57
CA PRO A 54 15.35 3.98 1.83
C PRO A 54 14.39 5.18 1.74
N GLU A 55 14.71 6.15 0.89
CA GLU A 55 13.88 7.33 0.63
C GLU A 55 12.58 6.90 -0.07
N GLU A 56 12.67 6.06 -1.09
CA GLU A 56 11.50 5.53 -1.79
C GLU A 56 10.65 4.62 -0.90
N LEU A 57 11.27 3.85 0.01
CA LEU A 57 10.51 3.10 1.03
C LEU A 57 9.70 4.02 1.93
N THR A 58 10.26 5.19 2.29
CA THR A 58 9.55 6.19 3.08
C THR A 58 8.36 6.73 2.30
N HIS A 59 8.56 7.14 1.04
CA HIS A 59 7.48 7.62 0.17
C HIS A 59 6.39 6.57 -0.06
N ALA A 60 6.76 5.29 -0.24
CA ALA A 60 5.78 4.21 -0.38
C ALA A 60 4.89 4.08 0.86
N VAL A 61 5.48 4.16 2.06
CA VAL A 61 4.74 4.14 3.33
C VAL A 61 3.89 5.41 3.51
N GLU A 62 4.38 6.57 3.08
CA GLU A 62 3.61 7.81 3.11
C GLU A 62 2.41 7.76 2.16
N ALA A 63 2.59 7.25 0.94
CA ALA A 63 1.50 6.99 0.00
C ALA A 63 0.43 6.05 0.58
N VAL A 64 0.83 5.00 1.31
CA VAL A 64 -0.10 4.12 2.05
C VAL A 64 -0.88 4.89 3.11
N TRP A 65 -0.22 5.80 3.83
CA TRP A 65 -0.84 6.58 4.89
C TRP A 65 -1.81 7.65 4.39
N VAL A 66 -1.50 8.33 3.28
CA VAL A 66 -2.38 9.37 2.70
C VAL A 66 -3.51 8.80 1.83
N SER A 67 -3.56 7.48 1.61
CA SER A 67 -4.62 6.84 0.84
C SER A 67 -5.98 7.03 1.50
N CYS A 68 -6.86 7.81 0.86
CA CYS A 68 -8.15 8.23 1.43
C CYS A 68 -9.09 7.09 1.85
N VAL A 69 -8.92 5.90 1.27
CA VAL A 69 -9.73 4.70 1.54
C VAL A 69 -8.88 3.45 1.75
N ALA A 70 -7.62 3.62 2.18
CA ALA A 70 -6.71 2.52 2.48
C ALA A 70 -6.52 1.51 1.32
N ALA A 71 -6.53 2.00 0.07
CA ALA A 71 -6.40 1.18 -1.14
C ALA A 71 -4.97 0.65 -1.36
N LEU A 72 -3.95 1.37 -0.87
CA LEU A 72 -2.55 0.97 -0.97
C LEU A 72 -2.20 0.03 0.18
N ARG A 73 -1.49 -1.05 -0.13
CA ARG A 73 -1.23 -2.17 0.79
C ARG A 73 0.21 -2.66 0.70
N TYR A 74 0.61 -3.38 1.74
CA TYR A 74 1.92 -4.02 1.85
C TYR A 74 1.77 -5.51 2.23
N ALA A 75 2.27 -6.39 1.37
CA ALA A 75 2.28 -7.85 1.56
C ALA A 75 3.62 -8.39 2.09
N GLY A 76 4.65 -7.55 2.16
CA GLY A 76 6.00 -7.99 2.55
C GLY A 76 6.21 -8.11 4.06
N SER A 77 7.44 -8.43 4.43
CA SER A 77 7.85 -8.68 5.83
C SER A 77 9.05 -7.85 6.29
N ASP A 78 9.41 -6.78 5.58
CA ASP A 78 10.51 -5.89 5.97
C ASP A 78 10.20 -5.21 7.31
N SER A 79 11.07 -5.40 8.30
CA SER A 79 10.85 -4.90 9.66
C SER A 79 10.77 -3.37 9.75
N ASN A 80 11.46 -2.64 8.87
CA ASN A 80 11.41 -1.18 8.84
C ASN A 80 10.06 -0.73 8.29
N VAL A 81 9.58 -1.35 7.21
CA VAL A 81 8.25 -1.04 6.65
C VAL A 81 7.14 -1.37 7.66
N LEU A 82 7.20 -2.55 8.29
CA LEU A 82 6.24 -2.96 9.31
C LEU A 82 6.19 -1.98 10.50
N SER A 83 7.36 -1.53 10.97
CA SER A 83 7.47 -0.57 12.06
C SER A 83 6.89 0.79 11.67
N SER A 84 7.18 1.27 10.46
CA SER A 84 6.67 2.55 9.95
C SER A 84 5.15 2.53 9.74
N LEU A 85 4.60 1.44 9.19
CA LEU A 85 3.15 1.26 9.06
C LEU A 85 2.46 1.23 10.42
N HIS A 86 3.03 0.53 11.41
CA HIS A 86 2.50 0.52 12.77
C HIS A 86 2.54 1.92 13.40
N ALA A 87 3.64 2.66 13.27
CA ALA A 87 3.78 4.02 13.80
C ALA A 87 2.78 5.02 13.20
N LYS A 88 2.39 4.83 11.94
CA LYS A 88 1.37 5.64 11.24
C LYS A 88 -0.07 5.12 11.42
N ASN A 89 -0.28 4.11 12.26
CA ASN A 89 -1.57 3.45 12.48
C ASN A 89 -2.17 2.82 11.20
N CYS A 90 -1.31 2.37 10.28
CA CYS A 90 -1.64 1.72 9.01
C CYS A 90 -1.48 0.19 9.06
N GLY A 91 -1.60 -0.42 10.24
CA GLY A 91 -1.47 -1.88 10.40
C GLY A 91 -2.53 -2.66 9.61
N GLU A 92 -3.72 -2.07 9.47
CA GLU A 92 -4.80 -2.57 8.63
C GLU A 92 -4.58 -2.32 7.12
N GLN A 93 -3.37 -1.97 6.69
CA GLN A 93 -2.96 -1.96 5.29
C GLN A 93 -1.84 -2.97 5.02
N CYS A 94 -1.40 -3.71 6.05
CA CYS A 94 -0.39 -4.75 5.93
C CYS A 94 -0.99 -6.14 6.08
N ASP A 95 -0.83 -6.98 5.06
CA ASP A 95 -1.42 -8.33 5.03
C ASP A 95 -0.84 -9.25 6.12
N VAL A 96 0.41 -8.99 6.53
CA VAL A 96 1.09 -9.73 7.62
C VAL A 96 0.63 -9.25 9.00
N LEU A 97 0.28 -7.97 9.16
CA LEU A 97 -0.14 -7.41 10.46
C LEU A 97 -1.62 -7.63 10.77
N LYS A 98 -2.46 -7.76 9.73
CA LYS A 98 -3.94 -7.94 9.82
C LYS A 98 -4.42 -9.14 10.66
N GLY A 99 -3.53 -10.00 11.14
CA GLY A 99 -3.86 -11.13 12.02
C GLY A 99 -3.59 -10.90 13.52
N LYS A 100 -2.84 -9.86 13.93
CA LYS A 100 -2.35 -9.75 15.33
C LYS A 100 -3.20 -8.87 16.25
N ALA A 101 -4.09 -8.04 15.70
CA ALA A 101 -4.90 -7.10 16.51
C ALA A 101 -6.17 -7.74 17.12
N ARG A 102 -6.65 -8.87 16.60
CA ARG A 102 -7.91 -9.51 17.04
C ARG A 102 -7.76 -10.47 18.24
N SER A 103 -6.61 -10.51 18.90
CA SER A 103 -6.34 -11.44 20.01
C SER A 103 -6.11 -10.78 21.38
N ARG A 104 -6.46 -9.50 21.54
CA ARG A 104 -6.54 -8.87 22.87
C ARG A 104 -8.01 -8.67 23.22
N GLY A 105 -8.57 -9.68 23.90
CA GLY A 105 -9.88 -9.62 24.54
C GLY A 105 -9.89 -8.68 25.74
#